data_AF-A0AAV0JJ34-F1
#
_entry.id   AF-A0AAV0JJ34-F1
#
_cell.length_a   1.000
_cell.length_b   1.000
_cell.length_c   1.000
_cell.angle_alpha   90.00
_cell.angle_beta   90.00
_cell.angle_gamma   90.00
#
_symmetry.space_group_name_H-M   'P 1'
#
loop_
_entity.id
_entity.type
_entity.pdbx_description
1 polymer ?
#
loop_
_entity_poly.entity_id
_entity_poly.type
_entity_poly.pdbx_seq_one_letter_code
_entity_poly.pdbx_strand_id
1 'polypeptide(L)'
;MDPKLTEVSQYFERFKAACVREDIDTSANLLSQLKVRNSPILIVLTLLMILYSLTFICLMSSKRLPPSPQEHMILGLNLLRLLVQNRIAEFHTELELLPAESLEDPCIKHAVELEQSFMEGAYNRVLTAKQTVPNQSYDYFMDLLAKTVRDEISGCSEKAYDYLSINDARQMLLFSSDNELLQYINEEHPEWEIKDGSVVFQKAKETAPCKEIPSLQLINQTLSYARELERIV
;
A
#
# COMPACT_ATOMS: atom_id res chain seq x y z
N MET A 1 -30.12 18.64 -29.12
CA MET A 1 -29.41 17.76 -28.18
C MET A 1 -28.14 17.29 -28.87
N ASP A 2 -26.99 17.56 -28.28
CA ASP A 2 -25.69 17.41 -28.95
C ASP A 2 -25.40 15.95 -29.31
N PRO A 3 -25.09 15.63 -30.58
CA PRO A 3 -24.88 14.26 -31.05
C PRO A 3 -23.71 13.55 -30.35
N LYS A 4 -22.79 14.31 -29.75
CA LYS A 4 -21.65 13.78 -28.98
C LYS A 4 -22.06 13.17 -27.62
N LEU A 5 -23.13 13.66 -26.98
CA LEU A 5 -23.58 13.11 -25.69
C LEU A 5 -24.28 11.76 -25.85
N THR A 6 -25.02 11.56 -26.94
CA THR A 6 -25.72 10.30 -27.23
C THR A 6 -24.74 9.15 -27.52
N GLU A 7 -23.64 9.44 -28.22
CA GLU A 7 -22.58 8.44 -28.45
C GLU A 7 -21.88 8.05 -27.14
N VAL A 8 -21.53 9.02 -26.28
CA VAL A 8 -20.91 8.73 -24.98
C VAL A 8 -21.82 7.86 -24.10
N SER A 9 -23.13 8.11 -24.12
CA SER A 9 -24.10 7.28 -23.39
C SER A 9 -24.17 5.85 -23.94
N GLN A 10 -24.09 5.65 -25.26
CA GLN A 10 -24.04 4.31 -25.86
C GLN A 10 -22.72 3.57 -25.55
N TYR A 11 -21.60 4.27 -25.50
CA TYR A 11 -20.33 3.68 -25.06
C TYR A 11 -20.36 3.29 -23.59
N PHE A 12 -21.02 4.08 -22.74
CA PHE A 12 -21.20 3.76 -21.32
C PHE A 12 -22.09 2.52 -21.11
N GLU A 13 -23.17 2.39 -21.88
CA GLU A 13 -24.02 1.20 -21.85
C GLU A 13 -23.31 -0.05 -22.40
N ARG A 14 -22.47 0.10 -23.43
CA ARG A 14 -21.64 -1.01 -23.94
C ARG A 14 -20.54 -1.42 -22.96
N PHE A 15 -19.95 -0.45 -22.25
CA PHE A 15 -19.01 -0.72 -21.17
C PHE A 15 -19.70 -1.42 -20.01
N LYS A 16 -20.87 -0.95 -19.59
CA LYS A 16 -21.70 -1.60 -18.56
C LYS A 16 -22.07 -3.04 -18.95
N ALA A 17 -22.45 -3.28 -20.20
CA ALA A 17 -22.74 -4.61 -20.72
C ALA A 17 -21.48 -5.52 -20.77
N ALA A 18 -20.30 -4.96 -21.00
CA ALA A 18 -19.04 -5.70 -20.98
C ALA A 18 -18.58 -6.04 -19.54
N CYS A 19 -18.75 -5.12 -18.58
CA CYS A 19 -18.47 -5.38 -17.17
C CYS A 19 -19.39 -6.45 -16.58
N VAL A 20 -20.66 -6.49 -17.00
CA VAL A 20 -21.61 -7.56 -16.62
C VAL A 20 -21.22 -8.93 -17.19
N ARG A 21 -20.35 -8.98 -18.21
CA ARG A 21 -19.87 -10.21 -18.84
C ARG A 21 -18.48 -10.65 -18.37
N GLU A 22 -17.88 -9.96 -17.39
CA GLU A 22 -16.51 -10.22 -16.87
C GLU A 22 -15.39 -10.20 -17.93
N ASP A 23 -15.64 -9.66 -19.12
CA ASP A 23 -14.63 -9.55 -20.19
C ASP A 23 -13.68 -8.37 -19.93
N ILE A 24 -12.56 -8.65 -19.28
CA ILE A 24 -11.52 -7.66 -18.91
C ILE A 24 -10.88 -7.03 -20.16
N ASP A 25 -10.64 -7.80 -21.23
CA ASP A 25 -10.00 -7.29 -22.46
C ASP A 25 -10.87 -6.29 -23.24
N THR A 26 -12.18 -6.51 -23.20
CA THR A 26 -13.15 -5.69 -23.93
C THR A 26 -13.46 -4.41 -23.18
N SER A 27 -13.56 -4.50 -21.85
CA SER A 27 -13.67 -3.34 -20.96
C SER A 27 -12.38 -2.49 -20.98
N ALA A 28 -11.19 -3.09 -21.03
CA ALA A 28 -9.91 -2.39 -21.17
C ALA A 28 -9.78 -1.66 -22.52
N ASN A 29 -10.22 -2.28 -23.62
CA ASN A 29 -10.24 -1.63 -24.94
C ASN A 29 -11.28 -0.50 -25.06
N LEU A 30 -12.45 -0.65 -24.43
CA LEU A 30 -13.44 0.43 -24.39
C LEU A 30 -12.97 1.59 -23.49
N LEU A 31 -12.30 1.29 -22.38
CA LEU A 31 -11.62 2.28 -21.53
C LEU A 31 -10.48 2.97 -22.28
N SER A 32 -9.68 2.25 -23.05
CA SER A 32 -8.59 2.84 -23.84
C SER A 32 -9.13 3.77 -24.93
N GLN A 33 -10.23 3.42 -25.60
CA GLN A 33 -10.90 4.29 -26.55
C GLN A 33 -11.54 5.53 -25.91
N LEU A 34 -12.10 5.40 -24.70
CA LEU A 34 -12.58 6.54 -23.90
C LEU A 34 -11.42 7.42 -23.39
N LYS A 35 -10.24 6.82 -23.16
CA LYS A 35 -9.01 7.47 -22.69
C LYS A 35 -8.31 8.25 -23.81
N VAL A 36 -8.25 7.71 -25.04
CA VAL A 36 -7.62 8.37 -26.21
C VAL A 36 -8.41 9.60 -26.66
N ARG A 37 -9.73 9.64 -26.46
CA ARG A 37 -10.57 10.76 -26.89
C ARG A 37 -10.61 11.93 -25.91
N ASN A 38 -10.09 11.76 -24.69
CA ASN A 38 -9.92 12.81 -23.70
C ASN A 38 -8.43 13.21 -23.61
N SER A 39 -8.10 14.45 -23.94
CA SER A 39 -6.73 15.01 -24.00
C SER A 39 -5.84 14.65 -22.80
N PRO A 40 -4.49 14.59 -22.96
CA PRO A 40 -3.55 14.01 -21.99
C PRO A 40 -3.55 14.66 -20.60
N ILE A 41 -3.95 15.93 -20.48
CA ILE A 41 -4.05 16.65 -19.19
C ILE A 41 -5.26 16.16 -18.37
N LEU A 42 -6.30 15.66 -19.03
CA LEU A 42 -7.44 15.05 -18.36
C LEU A 42 -7.14 13.62 -17.93
N ILE A 43 -6.10 12.93 -18.45
CA ILE A 43 -5.86 11.50 -18.18
C ILE A 43 -5.25 11.26 -16.79
N VAL A 44 -4.34 12.13 -16.36
CA VAL A 44 -3.81 12.09 -14.98
C VAL A 44 -4.91 12.54 -14.01
N LEU A 45 -5.68 13.56 -14.40
CA LEU A 45 -6.84 14.00 -13.63
C LEU A 45 -7.98 12.98 -13.63
N THR A 46 -8.13 12.12 -14.65
CA THR A 46 -9.17 11.08 -14.71
C THR A 46 -8.70 9.78 -14.10
N LEU A 47 -7.41 9.44 -14.06
CA LEU A 47 -6.95 8.32 -13.22
C LEU A 47 -7.03 8.70 -11.73
N LEU A 48 -6.64 9.92 -11.36
CA LEU A 48 -6.89 10.44 -10.01
C LEU A 48 -8.39 10.64 -9.76
N MET A 49 -9.17 11.21 -10.69
CA MET A 49 -10.62 11.38 -10.53
C MET A 49 -11.38 10.08 -10.65
N ILE A 50 -10.95 9.01 -11.33
CA ILE A 50 -11.71 7.74 -11.36
C ILE A 50 -11.50 7.02 -10.03
N LEU A 51 -10.29 7.12 -9.45
CA LEU A 51 -10.02 6.65 -8.10
C LEU A 51 -10.70 7.50 -7.02
N TYR A 52 -10.64 8.84 -7.13
CA TYR A 52 -11.34 9.76 -6.22
C TYR A 52 -12.84 9.82 -6.47
N SER A 53 -13.33 9.59 -7.69
CA SER A 53 -14.78 9.62 -8.01
C SER A 53 -15.44 8.30 -7.75
N LEU A 54 -14.77 7.14 -7.79
CA LEU A 54 -15.42 5.92 -7.28
C LEU A 54 -15.64 5.99 -5.77
N THR A 55 -14.66 6.48 -4.99
CA THR A 55 -14.83 6.73 -3.56
C THR A 55 -15.80 7.89 -3.30
N PHE A 56 -15.69 9.01 -4.02
CA PHE A 56 -16.57 10.17 -3.84
C PHE A 56 -18.00 9.96 -4.36
N ILE A 57 -18.23 9.19 -5.44
CA ILE A 57 -19.57 8.84 -5.94
C ILE A 57 -20.23 7.84 -4.98
N CYS A 58 -19.48 6.90 -4.41
CA CYS A 58 -19.98 5.96 -3.40
C CYS A 58 -20.34 6.71 -2.10
N LEU A 59 -19.45 7.60 -1.60
CA LEU A 59 -19.67 8.39 -0.39
C LEU A 59 -20.79 9.44 -0.54
N MET A 60 -20.91 10.09 -1.70
CA MET A 60 -21.92 11.14 -1.94
C MET A 60 -23.29 10.59 -2.39
N SER A 61 -23.39 9.33 -2.82
CA SER A 61 -24.64 8.75 -3.35
C SER A 61 -25.46 7.93 -2.35
N SER A 62 -24.95 7.71 -1.13
CA SER A 62 -25.65 6.94 -0.09
C SER A 62 -27.08 7.48 0.22
N LYS A 63 -27.36 8.74 -0.12
CA LYS A 63 -28.70 9.34 0.03
C LYS A 63 -29.59 9.33 -1.23
N ARG A 64 -29.13 8.86 -2.39
CA ARG A 64 -29.88 8.99 -3.67
C ARG A 64 -29.95 7.74 -4.54
N LEU A 65 -29.11 6.72 -4.32
CA LEU A 65 -29.09 5.49 -5.12
C LEU A 65 -29.15 4.26 -4.22
N PRO A 66 -29.79 3.17 -4.66
CA PRO A 66 -29.77 1.90 -3.93
C PRO A 66 -28.34 1.32 -3.92
N PRO A 67 -27.94 0.62 -2.84
CA PRO A 67 -26.61 0.02 -2.73
C PRO A 67 -26.41 -1.05 -3.81
N SER A 68 -25.20 -1.09 -4.37
CA SER A 68 -24.84 -2.06 -5.41
C SER A 68 -24.25 -3.31 -4.76
N PRO A 69 -24.56 -4.53 -5.25
CA PRO A 69 -23.99 -5.77 -4.70
C PRO A 69 -22.46 -5.86 -4.84
N GLN A 70 -21.83 -5.05 -5.70
CA GLN A 70 -20.38 -5.01 -5.91
C GLN A 70 -19.68 -3.87 -5.14
N GLU A 71 -20.41 -3.08 -4.37
CA GLU A 71 -19.88 -1.92 -3.65
C GLU A 71 -18.80 -2.33 -2.64
N HIS A 72 -19.09 -3.32 -1.80
CA HIS A 72 -18.16 -3.82 -0.78
C HIS A 72 -16.89 -4.44 -1.37
N MET A 73 -17.00 -5.07 -2.54
CA MET A 73 -15.84 -5.61 -3.27
C MET A 73 -14.90 -4.49 -3.73
N ILE A 74 -15.46 -3.40 -4.27
CA ILE A 74 -14.70 -2.23 -4.73
C ILE A 74 -14.08 -1.49 -3.54
N LEU A 75 -14.81 -1.37 -2.44
CA LEU A 75 -14.30 -0.78 -1.19
C LEU A 75 -13.13 -1.59 -0.63
N GLY A 76 -13.24 -2.93 -0.57
CA GLY A 76 -12.13 -3.80 -0.15
C GLY A 76 -10.90 -3.67 -1.06
N LEU A 77 -11.09 -3.56 -2.37
CA LEU A 77 -9.99 -3.30 -3.32
C LEU A 77 -9.34 -1.93 -3.10
N ASN A 78 -10.15 -0.90 -2.80
CA ASN A 78 -9.61 0.43 -2.48
C ASN A 78 -8.80 0.41 -1.18
N LEU A 79 -9.29 -0.29 -0.15
CA LEU A 79 -8.57 -0.48 1.12
C LEU A 79 -7.22 -1.19 0.88
N LEU A 80 -7.19 -2.25 0.08
CA LEU A 80 -5.92 -2.91 -0.28
C LEU A 80 -4.98 -2.02 -1.07
N ARG A 81 -5.50 -1.22 -1.99
CA ARG A 81 -4.69 -0.24 -2.72
C ARG A 81 -4.01 0.74 -1.75
N LEU A 82 -4.72 1.21 -0.72
CA LEU A 82 -4.15 2.11 0.29
C LEU A 82 -3.05 1.42 1.11
N LEU A 83 -3.27 0.15 1.48
CA LEU A 83 -2.31 -0.67 2.22
C LEU A 83 -1.02 -0.88 1.41
N VAL A 84 -1.14 -1.26 0.13
CA VAL A 84 0.00 -1.44 -0.79
C VAL A 84 0.79 -0.14 -1.00
N GLN A 85 0.11 1.01 -1.01
CA GLN A 85 0.75 2.32 -1.11
C GLN A 85 1.37 2.81 0.20
N ASN A 86 1.30 2.01 1.28
CA ASN A 86 1.71 2.37 2.62
C ASN A 86 1.03 3.66 3.15
N ARG A 87 -0.23 3.90 2.75
CA ARG A 87 -1.04 5.06 3.17
C ARG A 87 -2.02 4.65 4.28
N ILE A 88 -1.48 4.17 5.40
CA ILE A 88 -2.24 3.62 6.54
C ILE A 88 -3.18 4.66 7.17
N ALA A 89 -2.78 5.94 7.20
CA ALA A 89 -3.64 7.00 7.74
C ALA A 89 -4.95 7.16 6.95
N GLU A 90 -4.88 7.08 5.62
CA GLU A 90 -6.07 7.14 4.76
C GLU A 90 -6.88 5.87 4.83
N PHE A 91 -6.23 4.71 5.02
CA PHE A 91 -6.92 3.46 5.27
C PHE A 91 -7.85 3.57 6.48
N HIS A 92 -7.35 4.05 7.62
CA HIS A 92 -8.19 4.22 8.82
C HIS A 92 -9.23 5.33 8.66
N THR A 93 -8.92 6.41 7.94
CA THR A 93 -9.90 7.47 7.66
C THR A 93 -11.06 6.93 6.82
N GLU A 94 -10.78 6.14 5.78
CA GLU A 94 -11.81 5.52 4.95
C GLU A 94 -12.59 4.46 5.74
N LEU A 95 -11.95 3.72 6.63
CA LEU A 95 -12.61 2.74 7.49
C LEU A 95 -13.61 3.41 8.46
N GLU A 96 -13.26 4.58 9.00
CA GLU A 96 -14.15 5.38 9.87
C GLU A 96 -15.38 5.94 9.10
N LEU A 97 -15.24 6.21 7.80
CA LEU A 97 -16.34 6.68 6.96
C LEU A 97 -17.35 5.58 6.62
N LEU A 98 -16.99 4.30 6.76
CA LEU A 98 -17.85 3.18 6.42
C LEU A 98 -18.92 2.95 7.50
N PRO A 99 -20.16 2.60 7.10
CA PRO A 99 -21.20 2.21 8.04
C PRO A 99 -20.86 0.86 8.70
N ALA A 100 -21.27 0.68 9.95
CA ALA A 100 -20.90 -0.49 10.75
C ALA A 100 -21.37 -1.82 10.14
N GLU A 101 -22.48 -1.82 9.41
CA GLU A 101 -23.02 -3.00 8.73
C GLU A 101 -22.08 -3.51 7.63
N SER A 102 -21.36 -2.60 6.97
CA SER A 102 -20.40 -2.95 5.91
C SER A 102 -19.09 -3.54 6.45
N LEU A 103 -18.81 -3.41 7.74
CA LEU A 103 -17.59 -4.00 8.35
C LEU A 103 -17.70 -5.53 8.51
N GLU A 104 -18.92 -6.08 8.48
CA GLU A 104 -19.15 -7.51 8.56
C GLU A 104 -18.88 -8.23 7.23
N ASP A 105 -18.76 -7.48 6.12
CA ASP A 105 -18.54 -8.06 4.80
C ASP A 105 -17.17 -8.75 4.69
N PRO A 106 -17.12 -9.98 4.12
CA PRO A 106 -15.87 -10.75 4.02
C PRO A 106 -14.72 -10.01 3.31
N CYS A 107 -15.03 -9.16 2.31
CA CYS A 107 -14.01 -8.41 1.57
C CYS A 107 -13.34 -7.34 2.43
N ILE A 108 -14.12 -6.62 3.24
CA ILE A 108 -13.61 -5.55 4.09
C ILE A 108 -12.89 -6.16 5.29
N LYS A 109 -13.48 -7.21 5.90
CA LYS A 109 -12.85 -7.95 6.98
C LYS A 109 -11.48 -8.51 6.59
N HIS A 110 -11.36 -9.05 5.38
CA HIS A 110 -10.08 -9.53 4.87
C HIS A 110 -9.03 -8.41 4.78
N ALA A 111 -9.41 -7.22 4.28
CA ALA A 111 -8.50 -6.08 4.22
C ALA A 111 -8.06 -5.60 5.61
N VAL A 112 -8.96 -5.64 6.61
CA VAL A 112 -8.64 -5.28 8.01
C VAL A 112 -7.71 -6.31 8.66
N GLU A 113 -7.95 -7.61 8.47
CA GLU A 113 -7.07 -8.66 8.99
C GLU A 113 -5.66 -8.59 8.38
N LEU A 114 -5.57 -8.22 7.10
CA LEU A 114 -4.31 -7.97 6.41
C LEU A 114 -3.59 -6.75 6.96
N GLU A 115 -4.30 -5.65 7.18
CA GLU A 115 -3.74 -4.43 7.77
C GLU A 115 -3.21 -4.69 9.18
N GLN A 116 -3.99 -5.37 10.02
CA GLN A 116 -3.54 -5.77 11.35
C GLN A 116 -2.27 -6.63 11.30
N SER A 117 -2.24 -7.63 10.41
CA SER A 117 -1.06 -8.49 10.25
C SER A 117 0.16 -7.71 9.74
N PHE A 118 -0.06 -6.69 8.91
CA PHE A 118 0.98 -5.80 8.41
C PHE A 118 1.54 -4.93 9.54
N MET A 119 0.68 -4.32 10.36
CA MET A 119 1.08 -3.49 11.50
C MET A 119 1.76 -4.27 12.62
N GLU A 120 1.35 -5.52 12.85
CA GLU A 120 2.00 -6.44 13.79
C GLU A 120 3.37 -6.94 13.26
N GLY A 121 3.69 -6.73 11.98
CA GLY A 121 4.86 -7.31 11.32
C GLY A 121 4.77 -8.82 11.14
N ALA A 122 3.57 -9.40 11.25
CA ALA A 122 3.30 -10.83 11.16
C ALA A 122 3.14 -11.28 9.70
N TYR A 123 4.18 -11.09 8.89
CA TYR A 123 4.13 -11.27 7.43
C TYR A 123 3.78 -12.70 6.96
N ASN A 124 4.05 -13.72 7.77
CA ASN A 124 3.58 -15.09 7.52
C ASN A 124 2.06 -15.18 7.37
N ARG A 125 1.32 -14.37 8.14
CA ARG A 125 -0.15 -14.31 8.07
C ARG A 125 -0.62 -13.65 6.79
N VAL A 126 0.10 -12.62 6.31
CA VAL A 126 -0.18 -11.94 5.03
C VAL A 126 -0.06 -12.92 3.86
N LEU A 127 0.98 -13.78 3.85
CA LEU A 127 1.14 -14.81 2.82
C LEU A 127 0.08 -15.92 2.90
N THR A 128 -0.34 -16.28 4.11
CA THR A 128 -1.42 -17.26 4.30
C THR A 128 -2.75 -16.67 3.82
N ALA A 129 -2.98 -15.39 4.08
CA ALA A 129 -4.17 -14.65 3.66
C ALA A 129 -4.29 -14.54 2.13
N LYS A 130 -3.16 -14.57 1.39
CA LYS A 130 -3.18 -14.70 -0.08
C LYS A 130 -3.93 -15.94 -0.58
N GLN A 131 -3.98 -17.02 0.21
CA GLN A 131 -4.71 -18.25 -0.16
C GLN A 131 -6.20 -18.17 0.14
N THR A 132 -6.62 -17.26 1.03
CA THR A 132 -8.01 -17.10 1.48
C THR A 132 -8.71 -15.94 0.80
N VAL A 133 -8.23 -15.54 -0.38
CA VAL A 133 -8.71 -14.36 -1.10
C VAL A 133 -10.16 -14.60 -1.57
N PRO A 134 -11.09 -13.69 -1.25
CA PRO A 134 -12.51 -13.87 -1.60
C PRO A 134 -12.80 -13.67 -3.10
N ASN A 135 -11.96 -12.92 -3.83
CA ASN A 135 -12.16 -12.60 -5.25
C ASN A 135 -10.83 -12.56 -6.02
N GLN A 136 -10.79 -13.12 -7.24
CA GLN A 136 -9.58 -13.19 -8.08
C GLN A 136 -8.96 -11.82 -8.41
N SER A 137 -9.76 -10.74 -8.43
CA SER A 137 -9.25 -9.38 -8.70
C SER A 137 -8.23 -8.87 -7.66
N TYR A 138 -8.15 -9.52 -6.50
CA TYR A 138 -7.26 -9.16 -5.41
C TYR A 138 -5.84 -9.71 -5.62
N ASP A 139 -5.67 -10.75 -6.45
CA ASP A 139 -4.39 -11.44 -6.64
C ASP A 139 -3.28 -10.47 -7.06
N TYR A 140 -3.58 -9.55 -7.98
CA TYR A 140 -2.63 -8.53 -8.42
C TYR A 140 -2.15 -7.62 -7.27
N PHE A 141 -3.06 -7.21 -6.40
CA PHE A 141 -2.71 -6.38 -5.24
C PHE A 141 -1.96 -7.19 -4.17
N MET A 142 -2.28 -8.47 -4.02
CA MET A 142 -1.57 -9.36 -3.10
C MET A 142 -0.13 -9.62 -3.55
N ASP A 143 0.11 -9.74 -4.86
CA ASP A 143 1.47 -9.84 -5.40
C ASP A 143 2.28 -8.56 -5.16
N LEU A 144 1.65 -7.40 -5.37
CA LEU A 144 2.29 -6.12 -5.11
C LEU A 144 2.56 -5.93 -3.61
N LEU A 145 1.62 -6.31 -2.75
CA LEU A 145 1.79 -6.29 -1.30
C LEU A 145 2.93 -7.19 -0.83
N ALA A 146 3.02 -8.40 -1.39
CA ALA A 146 4.11 -9.32 -1.08
C ALA A 146 5.48 -8.74 -1.45
N LYS A 147 5.56 -7.96 -2.55
CA LYS A 147 6.77 -7.21 -2.89
C LYS A 147 7.06 -6.12 -1.84
N THR A 148 6.09 -5.27 -1.54
CA THR A 148 6.26 -4.18 -0.54
C THR A 148 6.69 -4.72 0.82
N VAL A 149 6.08 -5.80 1.30
CA VAL A 149 6.45 -6.45 2.57
C VAL A 149 7.90 -6.93 2.55
N ARG A 150 8.36 -7.53 1.44
CA ARG A 150 9.76 -7.96 1.32
C ARG A 150 10.74 -6.80 1.38
N ASP A 151 10.39 -5.69 0.75
CA ASP A 151 11.22 -4.47 0.75
C ASP A 151 11.28 -3.83 2.15
N GLU A 152 10.20 -3.90 2.93
CA GLU A 152 10.21 -3.48 4.34
C GLU A 152 11.05 -4.43 5.22
N ILE A 153 10.94 -5.75 5.02
CA ILE A 153 11.76 -6.73 5.73
C ILE A 153 13.25 -6.53 5.39
N SER A 154 13.60 -6.30 4.13
CA SER A 154 14.99 -6.07 3.71
C SER A 154 15.55 -4.79 4.36
N GLY A 155 14.79 -3.69 4.32
CA GLY A 155 15.17 -2.43 4.96
C GLY A 155 15.28 -2.51 6.48
N CYS A 156 14.48 -3.36 7.13
CA CYS A 156 14.62 -3.66 8.56
C CYS A 156 15.85 -4.53 8.85
N SER A 157 16.11 -5.53 8.01
CA SER A 157 17.21 -6.48 8.18
C SER A 157 18.58 -5.80 8.09
N GLU A 158 18.73 -4.86 7.14
CA GLU A 158 19.94 -4.06 6.97
C GLU A 158 20.28 -3.21 8.21
N LYS A 159 19.24 -2.73 8.92
CA LYS A 159 19.41 -1.94 10.15
C LYS A 159 19.64 -2.81 11.37
N ALA A 160 18.99 -3.96 11.43
CA ALA A 160 19.00 -4.84 12.60
C ALA A 160 20.29 -5.66 12.72
N TYR A 161 20.81 -6.19 11.61
CA TYR A 161 21.90 -7.17 11.62
C TYR A 161 23.13 -6.65 10.87
N ASP A 162 24.31 -7.11 11.28
CA ASP A 162 25.56 -6.87 10.53
C ASP A 162 25.74 -7.91 9.41
N TYR A 163 25.30 -9.14 9.68
CA TYR A 163 25.32 -10.25 8.74
C TYR A 163 24.18 -11.22 9.06
N LEU A 164 23.73 -11.97 8.06
CA LEU A 164 22.68 -12.97 8.17
C LEU A 164 23.06 -14.22 7.36
N SER A 165 22.83 -15.41 7.89
CA SER A 165 23.09 -16.64 7.13
C SER A 165 22.11 -16.75 5.96
N ILE A 166 22.50 -17.42 4.86
CA ILE A 166 21.59 -17.62 3.70
C ILE A 166 20.29 -18.33 4.11
N ASN A 167 20.38 -19.31 5.03
CA ASN A 167 19.20 -20.05 5.48
C ASN A 167 18.23 -19.17 6.27
N ASP A 168 18.75 -18.33 7.17
CA ASP A 168 17.94 -17.41 7.95
C ASP A 168 17.38 -16.28 7.08
N ALA A 169 18.17 -15.76 6.14
CA ALA A 169 17.74 -14.77 5.15
C ALA A 169 16.59 -15.31 4.28
N ARG A 170 16.69 -16.56 3.82
CA ARG A 170 15.62 -17.22 3.06
C ARG A 170 14.33 -17.32 3.88
N GLN A 171 14.43 -17.76 5.13
CA GLN A 171 13.26 -17.89 6.00
C GLN A 171 12.64 -16.52 6.33
N MET A 172 13.48 -15.50 6.56
CA MET A 172 13.03 -14.15 6.92
C MET A 172 12.37 -13.42 5.75
N LEU A 173 12.93 -13.53 4.54
CA LEU A 173 12.38 -12.92 3.31
C LEU A 173 11.32 -13.79 2.62
N LEU A 174 11.02 -14.97 3.19
CA LEU A 174 9.95 -15.85 2.75
C LEU A 174 10.12 -16.36 1.30
N PHE A 175 11.36 -16.70 0.93
CA PHE A 175 11.68 -17.30 -0.37
C PHE A 175 11.56 -18.82 -0.34
N SER A 176 11.18 -19.41 -1.47
CA SER A 176 11.05 -20.88 -1.60
C SER A 176 12.39 -21.56 -1.84
N SER A 177 13.29 -20.89 -2.59
CA SER A 177 14.63 -21.42 -2.90
C SER A 177 15.75 -20.41 -2.65
N ASP A 178 16.95 -20.92 -2.42
CA ASP A 178 18.16 -20.10 -2.26
C ASP A 178 18.50 -19.34 -3.56
N ASN A 179 18.16 -19.88 -4.73
CA ASN A 179 18.42 -19.21 -6.01
C ASN A 179 17.58 -17.95 -6.20
N GLU A 180 16.32 -17.95 -5.74
CA GLU A 180 15.45 -16.77 -5.80
C GLU A 180 15.99 -15.66 -4.90
N LEU A 181 16.49 -16.02 -3.71
CA LEU A 181 17.14 -15.08 -2.81
C LEU A 181 18.39 -14.46 -3.46
N LEU A 182 19.23 -15.27 -4.11
CA LEU A 182 20.43 -14.77 -4.80
C LEU A 182 20.07 -13.84 -5.96
N GLN A 183 19.00 -14.12 -6.72
CA GLN A 183 18.52 -13.22 -7.76
C GLN A 183 18.02 -11.90 -7.18
N TYR A 184 17.21 -11.94 -6.12
CA TYR A 184 16.72 -10.75 -5.44
C TYR A 184 17.86 -9.85 -4.94
N ILE A 185 18.89 -10.44 -4.32
CA ILE A 185 20.07 -9.70 -3.85
C ILE A 185 20.80 -9.02 -5.03
N ASN A 186 21.00 -9.72 -6.15
CA ASN A 186 21.70 -9.14 -7.29
C ASN A 186 20.90 -8.04 -8.01
N GLU A 187 19.57 -8.12 -8.03
CA GLU A 187 18.71 -7.17 -8.73
C GLU A 187 18.37 -5.94 -7.89
N GLU A 188 17.92 -6.14 -6.64
CA GLU A 188 17.35 -5.06 -5.82
C GLU A 188 18.34 -4.50 -4.80
N HIS A 189 19.36 -5.27 -4.37
CA HIS A 189 20.31 -4.88 -3.30
C HIS A 189 21.78 -5.20 -3.65
N PRO A 190 22.35 -4.58 -4.70
CA PRO A 190 23.74 -4.81 -5.12
C PRO A 190 24.78 -4.43 -4.04
N GLU A 191 24.38 -3.66 -3.03
CA GLU A 191 25.19 -3.30 -1.87
C GLU A 191 25.44 -4.44 -0.88
N TRP A 192 24.68 -5.54 -0.92
CA TRP A 192 24.87 -6.67 -0.01
C TRP A 192 25.95 -7.62 -0.51
N GLU A 193 26.92 -7.94 0.35
CA GLU A 193 28.04 -8.82 0.00
C GLU A 193 27.80 -10.23 0.53
N ILE A 194 27.94 -11.25 -0.33
CA ILE A 194 27.84 -12.65 0.10
C ILE A 194 29.24 -13.17 0.42
N LYS A 195 29.51 -13.43 1.71
CA LYS A 195 30.78 -13.99 2.21
C LYS A 195 30.51 -15.26 3.00
N ASP A 196 31.22 -16.34 2.69
CA ASP A 196 31.20 -17.60 3.44
C ASP A 196 29.79 -18.16 3.72
N GLY A 197 28.86 -18.00 2.77
CA GLY A 197 27.47 -18.45 2.92
C GLY A 197 26.59 -17.56 3.81
N SER A 198 27.03 -16.32 4.08
CA SER A 198 26.29 -15.30 4.81
C SER A 198 26.20 -14.01 3.99
N VAL A 199 25.04 -13.35 4.07
CA VAL A 199 24.79 -12.01 3.53
C VAL A 199 25.32 -11.01 4.54
N VAL A 200 26.30 -10.21 4.15
CA VAL A 200 26.86 -9.12 4.96
C VAL A 200 26.21 -7.82 4.51
N PHE A 201 25.51 -7.17 5.43
CA PHE A 201 24.92 -5.87 5.19
C PHE A 201 26.01 -4.81 5.37
N GLN A 202 26.22 -3.99 4.34
CA GLN A 202 27.08 -2.82 4.50
C GLN A 202 26.34 -1.81 5.38
N LYS A 203 26.45 -1.94 6.71
CA LYS A 203 26.11 -0.82 7.58
C LYS A 203 26.95 0.36 7.10
N ALA A 204 26.31 1.35 6.49
CA ALA A 204 26.79 2.70 6.61
C ALA A 204 27.12 2.86 8.09
N LYS A 205 28.37 3.16 8.42
CA LYS A 205 28.85 3.34 9.79
C LYS A 205 28.09 4.48 10.46
N GLU A 206 26.83 4.27 10.79
CA GLU A 206 26.15 4.91 11.90
C GLU A 206 26.52 4.09 13.13
N THR A 207 27.82 4.08 13.43
CA THR A 207 28.19 4.46 14.79
C THR A 207 27.63 5.87 14.98
N ALA A 208 26.32 5.99 15.26
CA ALA A 208 25.89 7.07 16.11
C ALA A 208 26.73 6.82 17.37
N PRO A 209 27.78 7.62 17.65
CA PRO A 209 28.44 7.50 18.93
C PRO A 209 27.31 7.56 19.95
N CYS A 210 27.24 6.54 20.82
CA CYS A 210 26.31 6.47 21.94
C CYS A 210 26.10 7.91 22.40
N LYS A 211 24.92 8.50 22.12
CA LYS A 211 24.73 9.96 22.16
C LYS A 211 25.15 10.40 23.56
N GLU A 212 26.38 10.87 23.70
CA GLU A 212 26.82 11.45 24.95
C GLU A 212 25.83 12.59 25.18
N ILE A 213 25.06 12.47 26.27
CA ILE A 213 24.02 13.44 26.60
C ILE A 213 24.70 14.82 26.47
N PRO A 214 24.20 15.73 25.60
CA PRO A 214 24.94 16.94 25.25
C PRO A 214 24.97 17.87 26.45
N SER A 215 25.95 17.63 27.32
CA SER A 215 26.07 18.22 28.65
C SER A 215 26.17 19.73 28.57
N LEU A 216 26.91 20.25 27.56
CA LEU A 216 27.02 21.68 27.28
C LEU A 216 25.69 22.32 26.87
N GLN A 217 24.83 21.61 26.12
CA GLN A 217 23.51 22.13 25.75
C GLN A 217 22.60 22.19 26.99
N LEU A 218 22.59 21.14 27.82
CA LEU A 218 21.85 21.11 29.08
C LEU A 218 22.31 22.20 30.05
N ILE A 219 23.61 22.44 30.16
CA ILE A 219 24.16 23.50 31.01
C ILE A 219 23.69 24.88 30.52
N ASN A 220 23.80 25.15 29.21
CA ASN A 220 23.35 26.44 28.65
C ASN A 220 21.84 26.65 28.81
N GLN A 221 21.03 25.62 28.59
CA GLN A 221 19.59 25.69 28.83
C GLN A 221 19.28 25.96 30.31
N THR A 222 19.94 25.24 31.22
CA THR A 222 19.75 25.41 32.68
C THR A 222 20.15 26.82 33.14
N LEU A 223 21.28 27.34 32.66
CA LEU A 223 21.73 28.71 32.96
C LEU A 223 20.79 29.76 32.36
N SER A 224 20.27 29.53 31.15
CA SER A 224 19.29 30.42 30.53
C SER A 224 17.99 30.46 31.33
N TYR A 225 17.50 29.31 31.79
CA TYR A 225 16.31 29.23 32.64
C TYR A 225 16.54 29.94 33.98
N ALA A 226 17.68 29.69 34.63
CA ALA A 226 18.03 30.37 35.88
C ALA A 226 18.09 31.88 35.69
N ARG A 227 18.71 32.36 34.60
CA ARG A 227 18.81 33.78 34.28
C ARG A 227 17.45 34.46 34.07
N GLU A 228 16.51 33.82 33.38
CA GLU A 228 15.16 34.39 33.20
C GLU A 228 14.32 34.33 34.48
N LEU A 229 14.54 33.34 35.36
CA LEU A 229 13.88 33.28 36.68
C LEU A 229 14.41 34.33 37.66
N GLU A 230 15.71 34.63 37.63
CA GLU A 230 16.32 35.67 38.46
C GLU A 230 16.10 37.09 37.93
N ARG A 231 15.60 37.22 36.70
CA ARG A 231 15.23 38.51 36.13
C ARG A 231 13.95 39.01 36.81
N ILE A 232 14.13 39.89 37.79
CA ILE A 232 13.02 40.61 38.43
C ILE A 232 12.30 41.43 37.35
N VAL A 233 10.99 41.20 37.19
CA VAL A 233 10.08 42.01 36.37
C VAL A 233 9.64 43.23 37.18
#